data_AF-A0A966BU50-F1
#
_entry.id   AF-A0A966BU50-F1
#
_cell.length_a   1.000
_cell.length_b   1.000
_cell.length_c   1.000
_cell.angle_alpha   90.00
_cell.angle_beta   90.00
_cell.angle_gamma   90.00
#
_symmetry.space_group_name_H-M   'P 1'
#
loop_
_entity.id
_entity.type
_entity.pdbx_description
1 polymer ?
#
loop_
_entity_poly.entity_id
_entity_poly.type
_entity_poly.pdbx_seq_one_letter_code
_entity_poly.pdbx_strand_id
1 'polypeptide(L)' 'WQTFRARTNVSFGIGTNLTHDTGTEPINIVIKMTECNGQPVVKLSDSPGKVVSTDQHYLAWVRQAFDVPEGS' A
#
# COMPACT_ATOMS: atom_id res chain seq x y z
N TRP A 1 -13.78 -0.17 16.77
CA TRP A 1 -15.25 -0.34 16.66
C TRP A 1 -16.01 0.89 17.17
N GLN A 2 -15.78 1.33 18.42
CA GLN A 2 -16.57 2.40 19.05
C GLN A 2 -16.76 3.66 18.18
N THR A 3 -15.68 4.16 17.55
CA THR A 3 -15.69 5.34 16.67
C THR A 3 -16.66 5.24 15.49
N PHE A 4 -16.87 4.04 14.94
CA PHE A 4 -17.65 3.82 13.71
C PHE A 4 -18.93 3.01 13.93
N ARG A 5 -19.19 2.56 15.16
CA ARG A 5 -20.25 1.59 15.50
C ARG A 5 -21.65 1.93 14.98
N ALA A 6 -21.97 3.22 14.92
CA ALA A 6 -23.30 3.72 14.53
C ALA A 6 -23.34 4.22 13.07
N ARG A 7 -22.20 4.20 12.38
CA ARG A 7 -22.04 4.79 11.05
C ARG A 7 -21.97 3.73 9.96
N THR A 8 -21.36 2.59 10.25
CA THR A 8 -21.20 1.48 9.30
C THR A 8 -20.81 0.19 10.02
N ASN A 9 -21.02 -0.94 9.36
CA ASN A 9 -20.46 -2.21 9.78
C ASN A 9 -18.95 -2.21 9.54
N VAL A 10 -18.19 -2.72 10.51
CA VAL A 10 -16.73 -2.74 10.45
C VAL A 10 -16.20 -4.14 10.71
N SER A 11 -15.13 -4.49 10.02
CA SER A 11 -14.31 -5.68 10.26
C SER A 11 -12.85 -5.26 10.44
N PHE A 12 -12.08 -6.05 11.17
CA PHE A 12 -10.67 -5.77 11.47
C PHE A 12 -9.82 -6.97 11.04
N GLY A 13 -8.97 -6.77 10.03
CA GLY A 13 -7.94 -7.74 9.66
C GLY A 13 -6.68 -7.49 10.49
N ILE A 14 -6.29 -8.46 11.32
CA ILE A 14 -5.07 -8.41 12.13
C ILE A 14 -4.10 -9.47 11.58
N GLY A 15 -2.96 -9.02 11.06
CA GLY A 15 -1.96 -9.88 10.42
C GLY A 15 -0.86 -10.32 11.37
N THR A 16 0.35 -9.80 11.19
CA THR A 16 1.57 -10.20 11.92
C THR A 16 1.40 -10.25 13.44
N ASN A 17 0.70 -9.28 14.04
CA ASN A 17 0.47 -9.28 15.49
C ASN A 17 -0.47 -10.41 15.95
N LEU A 18 -1.27 -11.00 15.08
CA LEU A 18 -2.08 -12.18 15.41
C LEU A 18 -1.30 -13.48 15.17
N THR A 19 -0.58 -13.59 14.05
CA THR A 19 0.00 -14.86 13.58
C THR A 19 1.49 -15.04 13.88
N HIS A 20 2.18 -13.98 14.31
CA HIS A 20 3.61 -13.99 14.62
C HIS A 20 3.90 -13.17 15.90
N ASP A 21 3.05 -13.28 16.92
CA ASP A 21 3.29 -12.72 18.27
C ASP A 21 3.97 -13.74 19.17
N THR A 22 5.22 -14.07 18.84
CA THR A 22 5.99 -15.17 19.47
C THR A 22 7.18 -14.68 20.30
N GLY A 23 7.26 -13.37 20.57
CA GLY A 23 8.40 -12.75 21.28
C GLY A 23 9.66 -12.56 20.42
N THR A 24 9.56 -12.81 19.12
CA THR A 24 10.64 -12.63 18.14
C THR A 24 10.24 -11.56 17.12
N GLU A 25 11.21 -10.76 16.65
CA GLU A 25 10.94 -9.73 15.65
C GLU A 25 10.50 -10.37 14.31
N PRO A 26 9.30 -10.06 13.81
CA PRO A 26 8.84 -10.57 12.53
C PRO A 26 9.66 -9.99 11.36
N ILE A 27 9.96 -10.82 10.36
CA ILE A 27 10.63 -10.33 9.16
C ILE A 27 9.64 -9.55 8.28
N ASN A 28 10.01 -8.32 7.92
CA ASN A 28 9.20 -7.46 7.05
C ASN A 28 9.52 -7.69 5.56
N ILE A 29 8.87 -8.70 4.96
CA ILE A 29 9.05 -9.06 3.55
C ILE A 29 7.79 -8.71 2.75
N VAL A 30 7.96 -8.21 1.53
CA VAL A 30 6.88 -7.90 0.59
C VAL A 30 7.15 -8.52 -0.77
N ILE A 31 6.09 -8.98 -1.43
CA ILE A 31 6.08 -9.30 -2.86
C ILE A 31 5.07 -8.35 -3.52
N LYS A 32 5.49 -7.71 -4.61
CA LYS A 32 4.67 -6.75 -5.35
C LYS A 32 4.81 -7.04 -6.85
N MET A 33 3.73 -6.81 -7.59
CA MET A 33 3.77 -6.85 -9.05
C MET A 33 4.57 -5.64 -9.55
N THR A 34 5.48 -5.88 -10.50
CA THR A 34 6.31 -4.85 -11.12
C THR A 34 5.96 -4.60 -12.59
N GLU A 35 5.33 -5.57 -13.24
CA GLU A 35 4.97 -5.50 -14.66
C GLU A 35 3.69 -6.31 -14.95
N CYS A 36 2.93 -5.89 -15.96
CA CYS A 36 1.85 -6.65 -16.56
C CYS A 36 1.85 -6.42 -18.08
N ASN A 37 1.82 -7.49 -18.89
CA ASN A 37 1.85 -7.42 -20.36
C ASN A 37 3.02 -6.59 -20.93
N GLY A 38 4.22 -6.68 -20.35
CA GLY A 38 5.38 -5.90 -20.81
C GLY A 38 5.34 -4.42 -20.43
N GLN A 39 4.39 -3.98 -19.61
CA GLN A 39 4.22 -2.59 -19.18
C GLN A 39 4.43 -2.47 -17.66
N PRO A 40 5.08 -1.39 -17.19
CA PRO A 40 5.25 -1.14 -15.76
C PRO A 40 3.91 -0.94 -15.07
N VAL A 41 3.83 -1.32 -13.80
CA VAL A 41 2.69 -1.01 -12.93
C VAL A 41 3.14 -0.22 -11.71
N VAL A 42 2.23 0.57 -11.14
CA VAL A 42 2.50 1.37 -9.94
C VAL A 42 1.45 1.13 -8.88
N LYS A 43 1.89 1.09 -7.62
CA LYS A 43 1.00 1.20 -6.47
C LYS A 43 1.17 2.57 -5.84
N LEU A 44 0.16 3.43 -5.99
CA LEU A 44 0.04 4.69 -5.25
C LEU A 44 -0.53 4.41 -3.84
N SER A 45 -0.06 5.15 -2.85
CA SER A 45 -0.47 5.04 -1.46
C SER A 45 -0.55 6.43 -0.86
N ASP A 46 -1.52 6.67 0.02
CA ASP A 46 -1.65 7.94 0.77
C ASP A 46 -0.62 8.07 1.90
N SER A 47 0.44 7.26 1.87
CA SER A 47 1.45 7.19 2.91
C SER A 47 2.81 7.48 2.28
N PRO A 48 3.50 8.52 2.75
CA PRO A 48 4.81 8.89 2.21
C PRO A 48 5.77 7.70 2.26
N GLY A 49 6.45 7.43 1.15
CA GLY A 49 7.43 6.34 1.05
C GLY A 49 6.86 4.94 0.79
N LYS A 50 5.53 4.79 0.61
CA LYS A 50 4.91 3.52 0.16
C LYS A 50 4.64 3.44 -1.34
N VAL A 51 5.05 4.45 -2.09
CA VAL A 51 5.04 4.42 -3.56
C VAL A 51 6.05 3.37 -4.03
N VAL A 52 5.57 2.40 -4.81
CA VAL A 52 6.43 1.42 -5.47
C VAL A 52 6.21 1.53 -6.96
N SER A 53 7.26 1.99 -7.65
CA SER A 53 7.39 1.96 -9.09
C SER A 53 8.82 1.58 -9.45
N THR A 54 8.97 0.75 -10.48
CA THR A 54 10.27 0.46 -11.11
C THR A 54 10.62 1.50 -12.20
N ASP A 55 9.67 2.35 -12.58
CA ASP A 55 9.81 3.38 -13.62
C ASP A 55 9.29 4.75 -13.11
N GLN A 56 10.18 5.74 -13.06
CA GLN A 56 9.86 7.09 -12.59
C GLN A 56 9.05 7.91 -13.61
N HIS A 57 9.22 7.65 -14.91
CA HIS A 57 8.43 8.34 -15.95
C HIS A 57 6.99 7.86 -15.92
N TYR A 58 6.79 6.54 -15.78
CA TYR A 58 5.45 5.99 -15.63
C TYR A 58 4.77 6.51 -14.35
N LEU A 59 5.51 6.58 -13.24
CA LEU A 59 5.00 7.18 -11.99
C LEU A 59 4.57 8.65 -12.18
N ALA A 60 5.40 9.46 -12.83
CA ALA A 60 5.08 10.87 -13.10
C ALA A 60 3.82 11.01 -13.97
N TRP A 61 3.70 10.16 -15.01
CA TRP A 61 2.51 10.12 -15.85
C TRP A 61 1.26 9.73 -15.05
N VAL A 62 1.32 8.68 -14.22
CA VAL A 62 0.17 8.28 -13.38
C VAL A 62 -0.19 9.40 -12.40
N ARG A 63 0.79 10.07 -11.77
CA ARG A 63 0.51 11.21 -10.88
C ARG A 63 -0.24 12.32 -11.60
N GLN A 64 0.19 12.67 -12.81
CA GLN A 64 -0.50 13.68 -13.62
C GLN A 64 -1.90 13.22 -14.02
N ALA A 65 -2.06 11.94 -14.42
CA ALA A 65 -3.34 11.41 -14.86
C ALA A 65 -4.40 11.35 -13.75
N PHE A 66 -3.99 11.26 -12.48
CA PHE A 66 -4.86 11.15 -11.31
C PHE A 66 -4.77 12.34 -10.34
N ASP A 67 -4.14 13.44 -10.76
CA ASP A 67 -3.95 14.66 -9.94
C ASP A 67 -3.34 14.41 -8.55
N VAL A 68 -2.34 13.51 -8.48
CA VAL A 68 -1.68 13.11 -7.22
C VAL A 68 -0.42 13.96 -6.99
N PRO A 69 -0.32 14.70 -5.86
CA PRO A 69 0.86 15.52 -5.56
C PRO A 69 2.15 14.72 -5.40
N GLU A 70 3.30 15.36 -5.63
CA GLU A 70 4.58 14.78 -5.24
C GLU A 70 4.74 14.76 -3.71
N GLY A 71 5.20 13.63 -3.17
CA GLY A 71 5.45 13.48 -1.73
C GLY A 71 4.29 12.90 -0.90
N SER A 72 3.16 12.59 -1.53
CA SER A 72 2.09 11.73 -0.95
C SER A 72 2.57 10.30 -0.73
#